data_AF-E1LM47-F1
#
_entry.id   AF-E1LM47-F1
#
_cell.length_a   1.000
_cell.length_b   1.000
_cell.length_c   1.000
_cell.angle_alpha   90.00
_cell.angle_beta   90.00
_cell.angle_gamma   90.00
#
_symmetry.space_group_name_H-M   'P 1'
#
loop_
_entity.id
_entity.type
_entity.pdbx_description
1 polymer ?
#
loop_
_entity_poly.entity_id
_entity_poly.type
_entity_poly.pdbx_seq_one_letter_code
_entity_poly.pdbx_strand_id
1 'polypeptide(L)'
;MSNEKNTNTNVEKKDATAVAHEIKGELTYEDKVIQKIIGLSLENVSGLLGIDGGFFSNLKEKIVNSDDVTSGVNVEVGKTQVAVDLNIIAEYQKNVPALYSEIREIVSSEVAKMTNLEVVEINVNVVDIKTKEQHEADSVSLQDRVSDVAESTGEFASEQFEKAKSGLGSGFSTVQEKVSEGVEAVKGAATGVVSHEKTRVN
;
A
#
# COMPACT_ATOMS: atom_id res chain seq x y z
N MET A 1 -48.98 -63.93 49.46
CA MET A 1 -47.80 -63.19 49.91
C MET A 1 -46.60 -64.13 49.68
N SER A 2 -46.24 -64.40 48.44
CA SER A 2 -45.31 -63.61 47.61
C SER A 2 -43.95 -63.47 48.28
N ASN A 3 -42.95 -64.22 47.80
CA ASN A 3 -41.66 -63.59 47.57
C ASN A 3 -40.95 -64.26 46.40
N GLU A 4 -40.73 -63.43 45.40
CA GLU A 4 -40.28 -63.69 44.05
C GLU A 4 -38.75 -63.49 43.99
N LYS A 5 -38.14 -64.31 43.14
CA LYS A 5 -36.75 -64.32 42.73
C LYS A 5 -36.33 -62.92 42.24
N ASN A 6 -35.15 -62.40 42.63
CA ASN A 6 -34.48 -61.46 41.73
C ASN A 6 -32.95 -61.50 41.84
N THR A 7 -32.36 -62.01 40.77
CA THR A 7 -30.93 -62.01 40.46
C THR A 7 -30.61 -60.71 39.73
N ASN A 8 -29.94 -59.75 40.38
CA ASN A 8 -29.42 -58.58 39.69
C ASN A 8 -27.97 -58.81 39.29
N THR A 9 -27.82 -59.08 38.01
CA THR A 9 -26.59 -59.12 37.21
C THR A 9 -25.80 -57.83 37.34
N ASN A 10 -24.53 -57.98 37.74
CA ASN A 10 -23.50 -56.96 37.67
C ASN A 10 -23.22 -56.61 36.19
N VAL A 11 -23.65 -55.44 35.76
CA VAL A 11 -23.21 -54.85 34.49
C VAL A 11 -22.16 -53.80 34.86
N GLU A 12 -20.91 -54.23 34.91
CA GLU A 12 -19.76 -53.32 34.87
C GLU A 12 -19.79 -52.59 33.54
N LYS A 13 -20.44 -51.42 33.54
CA LYS A 13 -20.34 -50.45 32.46
C LYS A 13 -18.92 -49.89 32.52
N LYS A 14 -18.05 -50.48 31.70
CA LYS A 14 -16.70 -50.00 31.41
C LYS A 14 -16.84 -48.65 30.71
N ASP A 15 -16.93 -47.57 31.48
CA ASP A 15 -16.73 -46.21 30.99
C ASP A 15 -15.28 -46.11 30.53
N ALA A 16 -15.06 -46.34 29.23
CA ALA A 16 -13.82 -46.01 28.57
C ALA A 16 -13.69 -44.49 28.59
N THR A 17 -12.99 -43.98 29.59
CA THR A 17 -12.57 -42.58 29.68
C THR A 17 -11.63 -42.31 28.50
N ALA A 18 -12.18 -41.83 27.39
CA ALA A 18 -11.41 -41.25 26.31
C ALA A 18 -10.72 -40.02 26.89
N VAL A 19 -9.43 -40.15 27.18
CA VAL A 19 -8.57 -39.02 27.54
C VAL A 19 -8.51 -38.08 26.33
N ALA A 20 -9.36 -37.05 26.33
CA ALA A 20 -9.29 -35.99 25.35
C ALA A 20 -7.90 -35.35 25.47
N HIS A 21 -7.08 -35.52 24.44
CA HIS A 21 -5.84 -34.79 24.31
C HIS A 21 -6.21 -33.32 24.04
N GLU A 22 -6.15 -32.48 25.07
CA GLU A 22 -6.36 -31.05 24.89
C GLU A 22 -5.20 -30.47 24.06
N ILE A 23 -5.53 -29.95 22.89
CA ILE A 23 -4.58 -29.24 22.03
C ILE A 23 -4.31 -27.87 22.68
N LYS A 24 -3.09 -27.66 23.16
CA LYS A 24 -2.64 -26.37 23.72
C LYS A 24 -2.04 -25.50 22.61
N GLY A 25 -2.28 -24.20 22.68
CA GLY A 25 -1.74 -23.21 21.75
C GLY A 25 -1.87 -21.78 22.29
N GLU A 26 -1.23 -20.84 21.61
CA GLU A 26 -1.32 -19.40 21.85
C GLU A 26 -1.71 -18.70 20.54
N LEU A 27 -2.59 -17.71 20.61
CA LEU A 27 -2.98 -16.87 19.48
C LEU A 27 -2.30 -15.51 19.66
N THR A 28 -1.48 -15.11 18.71
CA THR A 28 -0.82 -13.80 18.66
C THR A 28 -1.13 -13.11 17.35
N TYR A 29 -1.11 -11.78 17.36
CA TYR A 29 -1.36 -10.96 16.18
C TYR A 29 -0.11 -10.16 15.85
N GLU A 30 0.20 -10.07 14.56
CA GLU A 30 1.23 -9.15 14.05
C GLU A 30 0.72 -7.71 14.10
N ASP A 31 1.61 -6.75 14.36
CA ASP A 31 1.26 -5.32 14.39
C ASP A 31 0.55 -4.88 13.11
N LYS A 32 1.01 -5.37 11.95
CA LYS A 32 0.41 -5.09 10.62
C LYS A 32 -1.06 -5.49 10.53
N VAL A 33 -1.49 -6.54 11.24
CA VAL A 33 -2.89 -6.99 11.25
C VAL A 33 -3.74 -5.97 12.02
N ILE A 34 -3.27 -5.52 13.18
CA ILE A 34 -3.98 -4.54 14.00
C ILE A 34 -4.01 -3.18 13.31
N GLN A 35 -2.90 -2.75 12.69
CA GLN A 35 -2.85 -1.55 11.85
C GLN A 35 -3.90 -1.59 10.74
N LYS A 36 -4.10 -2.76 10.10
CA LYS A 36 -5.09 -2.92 9.03
C LYS A 36 -6.52 -2.84 9.53
N ILE A 37 -6.81 -3.43 10.69
CA ILE A 37 -8.13 -3.30 11.34
C ILE A 37 -8.42 -1.82 11.58
N ILE A 38 -7.53 -1.13 12.26
CA ILE A 38 -7.65 0.31 12.56
C ILE A 38 -7.84 1.13 11.29
N GLY A 39 -7.00 0.89 10.30
CA GLY A 39 -7.05 1.54 9.00
C GLY A 39 -8.42 1.44 8.31
N LEU A 40 -8.95 0.22 8.24
CA LEU A 40 -10.26 -0.04 7.64
C LEU A 40 -11.40 0.54 8.48
N SER A 41 -11.29 0.48 9.80
CA SER A 41 -12.29 1.04 10.72
C SER A 41 -12.37 2.57 10.62
N LEU A 42 -11.25 3.23 10.31
CA LEU A 42 -11.16 4.68 10.23
C LEU A 42 -11.53 5.28 8.86
N GLU A 43 -11.65 4.47 7.80
CA GLU A 43 -11.93 4.95 6.43
C GLU A 43 -13.22 5.80 6.33
N ASN A 44 -14.22 5.53 7.18
CA ASN A 44 -15.54 6.16 7.11
C ASN A 44 -15.84 7.15 8.23
N VAL A 45 -14.82 7.58 8.99
CA VAL A 45 -14.99 8.50 10.12
C VAL A 45 -15.22 9.92 9.64
N SER A 46 -16.28 10.57 10.15
CA SER A 46 -16.64 11.91 9.67
C SER A 46 -15.62 12.95 10.10
N GLY A 47 -15.05 13.67 9.12
CA GLY A 47 -14.07 14.72 9.40
C GLY A 47 -12.63 14.23 9.53
N LEU A 48 -12.38 12.93 9.39
CA LEU A 48 -11.06 12.38 9.11
C LEU A 48 -10.86 12.34 7.59
N LEU A 49 -9.92 13.13 7.06
CA LEU A 49 -9.60 13.11 5.63
C LEU A 49 -8.59 12.02 5.31
N GLY A 50 -7.60 11.87 6.18
CA GLY A 50 -6.47 11.00 5.94
C GLY A 50 -5.73 10.66 7.21
N ILE A 51 -4.90 9.62 7.10
CA ILE A 51 -3.83 9.33 8.04
C ILE A 51 -2.52 9.72 7.32
N ASP A 52 -1.60 10.34 8.05
CA ASP A 52 -0.29 10.77 7.56
C ASP A 52 0.47 9.64 6.85
N GLY A 53 1.40 9.96 5.97
CA GLY A 53 2.20 8.94 5.27
C GLY A 53 1.47 8.17 4.17
N GLY A 54 0.27 8.62 3.78
CA GLY A 54 -0.49 8.05 2.68
C GLY A 54 -1.11 6.69 2.99
N PHE A 55 -1.34 6.39 4.27
CA PHE A 55 -1.82 5.08 4.72
C PHE A 55 -3.07 4.60 3.95
N PHE A 56 -4.06 5.46 3.73
CA PHE A 56 -5.27 5.10 2.95
C PHE A 56 -4.97 4.83 1.47
N SER A 57 -4.07 5.58 0.86
CA SER A 57 -3.63 5.35 -0.53
C SER A 57 -2.84 4.04 -0.65
N ASN A 58 -1.96 3.76 0.31
CA ASN A 58 -1.20 2.52 0.38
C ASN A 58 -2.10 1.29 0.55
N LEU A 59 -3.19 1.41 1.32
CA LEU A 59 -4.17 0.33 1.49
C LEU A 59 -4.91 0.02 0.17
N LYS A 60 -5.15 1.04 -0.68
CA LYS A 60 -5.85 0.91 -1.97
C LYS A 60 -4.93 0.42 -3.10
N GLU A 61 -3.69 0.90 -3.16
CA GLU A 61 -2.79 0.66 -4.31
C GLU A 61 -1.87 -0.56 -4.14
N LYS A 62 -1.62 -1.05 -2.92
CA LYS A 62 -0.47 -1.90 -2.61
C LYS A 62 -0.86 -3.30 -2.12
N ILE A 63 -1.48 -4.10 -3.00
CA ILE A 63 -1.66 -5.55 -2.82
C ILE A 63 -0.42 -6.36 -3.29
N VAL A 64 0.54 -5.72 -3.96
CA VAL A 64 1.72 -6.40 -4.53
C VAL A 64 3.00 -6.01 -3.78
N ASN A 65 3.47 -6.91 -2.92
CA ASN A 65 4.85 -7.04 -2.38
C ASN A 65 5.63 -5.74 -2.15
N SER A 66 5.38 -5.05 -1.04
CA SER A 66 6.30 -3.99 -0.64
C SER A 66 6.26 -3.79 0.86
N ASP A 67 7.36 -4.17 1.50
CA ASP A 67 7.56 -4.32 2.94
C ASP A 67 7.59 -3.02 3.75
N ASP A 68 7.59 -1.88 3.06
CA ASP A 68 7.70 -0.56 3.67
C ASP A 68 6.41 0.26 3.52
N VAL A 69 6.23 1.24 4.40
CA VAL A 69 5.21 2.30 4.39
C VAL A 69 3.78 1.94 4.86
N THR A 70 3.64 1.47 6.11
CA THR A 70 2.50 1.86 6.97
C THR A 70 2.86 3.09 7.80
N SER A 71 3.37 4.14 7.14
CA SER A 71 3.60 5.42 7.81
C SER A 71 2.24 5.99 8.25
N GLY A 72 2.16 6.48 9.50
CA GLY A 72 0.98 7.18 10.02
C GLY A 72 0.14 6.42 11.07
N VAL A 73 0.22 5.09 11.12
CA VAL A 73 -0.39 4.26 12.18
C VAL A 73 0.70 3.43 12.83
N ASN A 74 1.12 3.82 14.03
CA ASN A 74 2.03 3.01 14.83
C ASN A 74 1.21 2.22 15.85
N VAL A 75 1.48 0.92 15.96
CA VAL A 75 0.76 0.03 16.88
C VAL A 75 1.79 -0.84 17.56
N GLU A 76 1.65 -0.97 18.87
CA GLU A 76 2.40 -1.92 19.66
C GLU A 76 1.44 -2.96 20.23
N VAL A 77 1.63 -4.22 19.83
CA VAL A 77 0.77 -5.33 20.23
C VAL A 77 1.46 -6.19 21.29
N GLY A 78 0.84 -6.25 22.47
CA GLY A 78 1.15 -7.21 23.51
C GLY A 78 0.30 -8.47 23.42
N LYS A 79 0.44 -9.37 24.40
CA LYS A 79 -0.34 -10.63 24.45
C LYS A 79 -1.84 -10.40 24.64
N THR A 80 -2.20 -9.35 25.38
CA THR A 80 -3.59 -9.04 25.75
C THR A 80 -3.95 -7.58 25.53
N GLN A 81 -2.96 -6.74 25.24
CA GLN A 81 -3.08 -5.29 25.24
C GLN A 81 -2.51 -4.69 23.96
N VAL A 82 -3.05 -3.55 23.55
CA VAL A 82 -2.61 -2.80 22.37
C VAL A 82 -2.49 -1.32 22.71
N ALA A 83 -1.39 -0.70 22.27
CA ALA A 83 -1.22 0.75 22.25
C ALA A 83 -1.21 1.25 20.81
N VAL A 84 -1.84 2.41 20.57
CA VAL A 84 -2.02 2.97 19.23
C VAL A 84 -1.59 4.44 19.20
N ASP A 85 -0.72 4.78 18.25
CA ASP A 85 -0.43 6.17 17.89
C ASP A 85 -0.86 6.45 16.45
N LEU A 86 -1.64 7.52 16.27
CA LEU A 86 -2.20 7.93 14.98
C LEU A 86 -1.76 9.34 14.64
N ASN A 87 -1.27 9.52 13.41
CA ASN A 87 -1.08 10.84 12.81
C ASN A 87 -2.21 11.09 11.80
N ILE A 88 -3.05 12.10 12.03
CA ILE A 88 -4.26 12.33 11.23
C ILE A 88 -4.25 13.68 10.51
N ILE A 89 -4.94 13.72 9.37
CA ILE A 89 -5.30 14.91 8.63
C ILE A 89 -6.80 15.15 8.84
N ALA A 90 -7.14 16.24 9.53
CA ALA A 90 -8.53 16.56 9.83
C ALA A 90 -9.17 17.46 8.75
N GLU A 91 -10.49 17.37 8.61
CA GLU A 91 -11.24 18.23 7.70
C GLU A 91 -11.44 19.64 8.31
N TYR A 92 -11.25 20.66 7.47
CA TYR A 92 -11.48 22.06 7.82
C TYR A 92 -12.92 22.29 8.33
N GLN A 93 -13.04 23.08 9.39
CA GLN A 93 -14.31 23.37 10.11
C GLN A 93 -14.96 22.18 10.84
N LYS A 94 -14.27 21.06 11.02
CA LYS A 94 -14.73 19.99 11.91
C LYS A 94 -14.22 20.16 13.34
N ASN A 95 -14.97 19.60 14.29
CA ASN A 95 -14.61 19.62 15.71
C ASN A 95 -13.59 18.50 16.00
N VAL A 96 -12.32 18.88 16.15
CA VAL A 96 -11.21 17.93 16.37
C VAL A 96 -11.37 17.12 17.69
N PRO A 97 -11.75 17.70 18.85
CA PRO A 97 -12.02 16.92 20.05
C PRO A 97 -13.13 15.86 19.90
N ALA A 98 -14.19 16.18 19.17
CA ALA A 98 -15.26 15.23 18.87
C ALA A 98 -14.75 14.11 17.95
N LEU A 99 -13.99 14.47 16.91
CA LEU A 99 -13.32 13.52 16.01
C LEU A 99 -12.40 12.58 16.79
N TYR A 100 -11.59 13.09 17.71
CA TYR A 100 -10.74 12.26 18.58
C TYR A 100 -11.56 11.26 19.39
N SER A 101 -12.69 11.70 19.95
CA SER A 101 -13.56 10.83 20.75
C SER A 101 -14.17 9.72 19.89
N GLU A 102 -14.61 10.04 18.67
CA GLU A 102 -15.14 9.09 17.69
C GLU A 102 -14.08 8.07 17.25
N ILE A 103 -12.86 8.53 16.92
CA ILE A 103 -11.71 7.66 16.60
C ILE A 103 -11.45 6.69 17.73
N ARG A 104 -11.41 7.18 18.99
CA ARG A 104 -11.12 6.35 20.16
C ARG A 104 -12.16 5.25 20.35
N GLU A 105 -13.44 5.59 20.22
CA GLU A 105 -14.55 4.64 20.37
C GLU A 105 -14.50 3.56 19.28
N ILE A 106 -14.33 3.97 18.02
CA ILE A 106 -14.28 3.05 16.89
C ILE A 106 -13.06 2.11 16.99
N VAL A 107 -11.87 2.65 17.23
CA VAL A 107 -10.64 1.84 17.31
C VAL A 107 -10.72 0.83 18.45
N SER A 108 -11.10 1.28 19.65
CA SER A 108 -11.21 0.39 20.82
C SER A 108 -12.26 -0.69 20.61
N SER A 109 -13.42 -0.34 20.04
CA SER A 109 -14.49 -1.28 19.72
C SER A 109 -14.04 -2.33 18.70
N GLU A 110 -13.49 -1.92 17.56
CA GLU A 110 -13.21 -2.83 16.46
C GLU A 110 -12.04 -3.77 16.76
N VAL A 111 -10.98 -3.26 17.41
CA VAL A 111 -9.86 -4.11 17.87
C VAL A 111 -10.36 -5.14 18.89
N ALA A 112 -11.14 -4.72 19.90
CA ALA A 112 -11.66 -5.65 20.92
C ALA A 112 -12.59 -6.71 20.31
N LYS A 113 -13.52 -6.31 19.44
CA LYS A 113 -14.47 -7.24 18.79
C LYS A 113 -13.77 -8.30 17.93
N MET A 114 -12.72 -7.92 17.20
CA MET A 114 -12.05 -8.83 16.26
C MET A 114 -10.97 -9.70 16.91
N THR A 115 -10.33 -9.22 17.97
CA THR A 115 -9.10 -9.83 18.51
C THR A 115 -9.16 -10.19 19.98
N ASN A 116 -10.20 -9.74 20.70
CA ASN A 116 -10.28 -9.81 22.17
C ASN A 116 -9.10 -9.14 22.90
N LEU A 117 -8.34 -8.28 22.22
CA LEU A 117 -7.30 -7.46 22.84
C LEU A 117 -7.90 -6.20 23.45
N GLU A 118 -7.33 -5.76 24.57
CA GLU A 118 -7.71 -4.52 25.24
C GLU A 118 -6.84 -3.35 24.74
N VAL A 119 -7.47 -2.31 24.18
CA VAL A 119 -6.74 -1.11 23.79
C VAL A 119 -6.54 -0.23 25.03
N VAL A 120 -5.30 -0.12 25.49
CA VAL A 120 -4.95 0.60 26.73
C VAL A 120 -4.71 2.09 26.49
N GLU A 121 -4.19 2.45 25.32
CA GLU A 121 -3.82 3.82 24.98
C GLU A 121 -4.08 4.10 23.50
N ILE A 122 -4.63 5.30 23.23
CA ILE A 122 -4.84 5.83 21.88
C ILE A 122 -4.39 7.29 21.88
N ASN A 123 -3.25 7.55 21.24
CA ASN A 123 -2.72 8.88 21.01
C ASN A 123 -3.04 9.31 19.59
N VAL A 124 -3.57 10.52 19.43
CA VAL A 124 -3.88 11.09 18.13
C VAL A 124 -3.19 12.44 18.00
N ASN A 125 -2.31 12.54 17.01
CA ASN A 125 -1.63 13.76 16.62
C ASN A 125 -2.22 14.29 15.32
N VAL A 126 -2.65 15.55 15.30
CA VAL A 126 -3.19 16.19 14.11
C VAL A 126 -2.04 16.84 13.35
N VAL A 127 -1.63 16.23 12.24
CA VAL A 127 -0.50 16.71 11.44
C VAL A 127 -0.89 17.85 10.50
N ASP A 128 -2.14 17.87 10.03
CA ASP A 128 -2.61 18.88 9.08
C ASP A 128 -4.14 19.04 9.12
N ILE A 129 -4.64 20.16 8.59
CA ILE A 129 -6.06 20.46 8.41
C ILE A 129 -6.29 20.91 6.96
N LYS A 130 -7.10 20.15 6.21
CA LYS A 130 -7.37 20.42 4.79
C LYS A 130 -8.87 20.50 4.50
N THR A 131 -9.26 21.11 3.39
CA THR A 131 -10.60 20.86 2.83
C THR A 131 -10.62 19.54 2.06
N LYS A 132 -11.82 19.00 1.80
CA LYS A 132 -11.96 17.77 1.00
C LYS A 132 -11.38 17.93 -0.40
N GLU A 133 -11.63 19.08 -1.02
CA GLU A 133 -11.16 19.39 -2.37
C GLU A 133 -9.63 19.43 -2.44
N GLN A 134 -8.97 20.00 -1.42
CA GLN A 134 -7.50 19.99 -1.33
C GLN A 134 -6.95 18.57 -1.16
N HIS A 135 -7.61 17.76 -0.32
CA HIS A 135 -7.19 16.37 -0.11
C HIS A 135 -7.38 15.50 -1.37
N GLU A 136 -8.47 15.66 -2.10
CA GLU A 136 -8.68 14.94 -3.36
C GLU A 136 -7.70 15.38 -4.46
N ALA A 137 -7.39 16.68 -4.56
CA ALA A 137 -6.40 17.21 -5.51
C ALA A 137 -4.96 16.70 -5.24
N ASP A 138 -4.62 16.42 -3.98
CA ASP A 138 -3.32 15.84 -3.62
C ASP A 138 -3.26 14.33 -3.91
N SER A 139 -4.42 13.66 -4.02
CA SER A 139 -4.52 12.22 -4.28
C SER A 139 -4.48 11.82 -5.76
N VAL A 140 -4.67 12.76 -6.69
CA VAL A 140 -4.46 12.50 -8.13
C VAL A 140 -2.97 12.44 -8.44
N SER A 141 -2.52 11.28 -8.87
CA SER A 141 -1.10 11.01 -9.08
C SER A 141 -0.51 11.93 -10.18
N LEU A 142 0.78 12.24 -10.09
CA LEU A 142 1.48 12.94 -11.18
C LEU A 142 1.44 12.15 -12.50
N GLN A 143 1.12 10.85 -12.47
CA GLN A 143 0.93 10.04 -13.67
C GLN A 143 -0.39 10.37 -14.39
N ASP A 144 -1.46 10.72 -13.67
CA ASP A 144 -2.70 11.20 -14.30
C ASP A 144 -2.44 12.51 -15.04
N ARG A 145 -1.74 13.44 -14.38
CA ARG A 145 -1.39 14.74 -14.98
C ARG A 145 -0.48 14.62 -16.21
N VAL A 146 0.41 13.63 -16.26
CA VAL A 146 1.26 13.37 -17.43
C VAL A 146 0.47 12.72 -18.57
N SER A 147 -0.53 11.90 -18.24
CA SER A 147 -1.41 11.25 -19.21
C SER A 147 -2.29 12.26 -19.93
N ASP A 148 -2.85 13.23 -19.20
CA ASP A 148 -3.62 14.35 -19.77
C ASP A 148 -2.78 15.22 -20.72
N VAL A 149 -1.50 15.44 -20.39
CA VAL A 149 -0.56 16.18 -21.25
C VAL A 149 -0.18 15.35 -22.48
N ALA A 150 0.04 14.04 -22.36
CA ALA A 150 0.35 13.17 -23.49
C ALA A 150 -0.84 13.04 -24.46
N GLU A 151 -2.07 13.01 -23.96
CA GLU A 151 -3.28 12.98 -24.78
C GLU A 151 -3.45 14.29 -25.57
N SER A 152 -3.35 15.44 -24.89
CA SER A 152 -3.49 16.76 -25.53
C SER A 152 -2.33 17.14 -26.46
N THR A 153 -1.10 16.67 -26.21
CA THR A 153 0.04 16.89 -27.11
C THR A 153 0.12 15.88 -28.26
N GLY A 154 -0.38 14.65 -28.05
CA GLY A 154 -0.48 13.62 -29.09
C GLY A 154 -1.45 14.00 -30.21
N GLU A 155 -2.54 14.69 -29.87
CA GLU A 155 -3.52 15.20 -30.84
C GLU A 155 -2.95 16.36 -31.68
N PHE A 156 -2.11 17.21 -31.10
CA PHE A 156 -1.38 18.24 -31.85
C PHE A 156 -0.28 17.65 -32.75
N ALA A 157 0.42 16.62 -32.28
CA ALA A 157 1.45 15.94 -33.05
C ALA A 157 0.86 15.17 -34.24
N SER A 158 -0.30 14.52 -34.08
CA SER A 158 -0.97 13.81 -35.17
C SER A 158 -1.47 14.78 -36.26
N GLU A 159 -2.00 15.94 -35.91
CA GLU A 159 -2.40 16.97 -36.88
C GLU A 159 -1.22 17.53 -37.69
N GLN A 160 -0.08 17.80 -37.04
CA GLN A 160 1.14 18.27 -37.71
C GLN A 160 1.81 17.16 -38.54
N PHE A 161 1.78 15.91 -38.05
CA PHE A 161 2.35 14.75 -38.74
C PHE A 161 1.50 14.33 -39.95
N GLU A 162 0.17 14.42 -39.90
CA GLU A 162 -0.71 14.23 -41.07
C GLU A 162 -0.51 15.34 -42.12
N LYS A 163 -0.37 16.60 -41.69
CA LYS A 163 -0.01 17.71 -42.60
C LYS A 163 1.37 17.52 -43.22
N ALA A 164 2.34 17.02 -42.47
CA ALA A 164 3.67 16.70 -43.01
C ALA A 164 3.62 15.50 -43.97
N LYS A 165 2.85 14.45 -43.65
CA LYS A 165 2.74 13.24 -44.49
C LYS A 165 2.01 13.47 -45.80
N SER A 166 1.04 14.40 -45.85
CA SER A 166 0.40 14.82 -47.11
C SER A 166 1.29 15.73 -47.97
N GLY A 167 2.27 16.43 -47.38
CA GLY A 167 3.25 17.28 -48.09
C GLY A 167 4.54 16.57 -48.52
N LEU A 168 4.88 15.42 -47.93
CA LEU A 168 6.12 14.66 -48.18
C LEU A 168 5.95 13.63 -49.31
N GLY A 169 5.36 14.02 -50.44
CA GLY A 169 5.22 13.17 -51.62
C GLY A 169 6.29 13.39 -52.70
N SER A 170 7.09 14.46 -52.63
CA SER A 170 7.89 14.88 -53.80
C SER A 170 9.33 15.36 -53.52
N GLY A 171 9.85 15.25 -52.29
CA GLY A 171 11.11 15.92 -51.92
C GLY A 171 12.24 15.10 -51.29
N PHE A 172 12.07 13.80 -50.99
CA PHE A 172 13.05 13.07 -50.16
C PHE A 172 14.20 12.40 -50.93
N SER A 173 14.17 12.38 -52.26
CA SER A 173 15.21 11.69 -53.07
C SER A 173 16.57 12.40 -53.09
N THR A 174 16.65 13.69 -52.70
CA THR A 174 17.88 14.49 -52.85
C THR A 174 18.79 14.47 -51.61
N VAL A 175 18.31 14.02 -50.45
CA VAL A 175 19.12 14.00 -49.21
C VAL A 175 19.89 12.68 -49.05
N GLN A 176 19.39 11.58 -49.62
CA GLN A 176 20.04 10.26 -49.51
C GLN A 176 21.34 10.16 -50.35
N GLU A 177 21.52 11.02 -51.35
CA GLU A 177 22.73 11.03 -52.18
C GLU A 177 23.93 11.73 -51.50
N LYS A 178 23.70 12.75 -50.66
CA LYS A 178 24.78 13.51 -49.98
C LYS A 178 25.28 12.89 -48.68
N VAL A 179 24.53 11.99 -48.05
CA VAL A 179 24.97 11.30 -46.81
C VAL A 179 26.01 10.22 -47.11
N SER A 180 26.03 9.67 -48.32
CA SER A 180 27.00 8.63 -48.72
C SER A 180 28.42 9.17 -48.95
N GLU A 181 28.57 10.42 -49.41
CA GLU A 181 29.88 11.03 -49.63
C GLU A 181 30.55 11.52 -48.33
N GLY A 182 29.77 11.85 -47.28
CA GLY A 182 30.29 12.33 -46.00
C GLY A 182 30.85 11.22 -45.08
N VAL A 183 30.41 9.97 -45.25
CA VAL A 183 30.80 8.84 -44.39
C VAL A 183 32.20 8.30 -44.73
N GLU A 184 32.67 8.46 -45.98
CA GLU A 184 34.03 8.04 -46.37
C GLU A 184 35.12 9.01 -45.86
N ALA A 185 34.82 10.31 -45.76
CA ALA A 185 35.79 11.32 -45.33
C ALA A 185 36.15 11.24 -43.83
N VAL A 186 35.24 10.75 -42.98
CA VAL A 186 35.48 10.61 -41.53
C VAL A 186 36.18 9.31 -41.14
N LYS A 187 36.20 8.29 -42.01
CA LYS A 187 36.86 7.00 -41.73
C LYS A 187 38.38 7.05 -41.88
N GLY A 188 38.91 8.02 -42.64
CA GLY A 188 40.36 8.21 -42.83
C GLY A 188 41.10 8.93 -41.71
N ALA A 189 40.40 9.60 -40.79
CA ALA A 189 41.01 10.42 -39.74
C ALA A 189 41.09 9.74 -38.36
N ALA A 190 40.47 8.57 -38.18
CA ALA A 190 40.33 7.90 -36.87
C ALA A 190 41.31 6.72 -36.63
N THR A 191 42.31 6.50 -37.49
CA THR A 191 43.34 5.45 -37.30
C THR A 191 44.69 5.96 -36.79
N GLY A 192 44.79 7.23 -36.41
CA GLY A 192 45.97 7.79 -35.77
C GLY A 192 45.71 8.13 -34.30
N VAL A 193 46.52 7.55 -33.41
CA VAL A 193 46.63 7.85 -31.95
C VAL A 193 45.46 7.25 -31.15
N VAL A 194 45.61 6.15 -30.40
CA VAL A 194 46.27 6.06 -29.09
C VAL A 194 46.54 4.58 -28.79
N SER A 195 47.77 4.23 -28.43
CA SER A 195 48.08 3.23 -27.37
C SER A 195 49.60 3.19 -27.18
N HIS A 196 50.10 4.17 -26.44
CA HIS A 196 51.31 3.98 -25.66
C HIS A 196 50.90 3.48 -24.27
N GLU A 197 51.81 2.74 -23.65
CA GLU A 197 51.86 2.40 -22.22
C GLU A 197 51.34 1.02 -21.80
N LYS A 198 52.25 0.04 -21.86
CA LYS A 198 52.45 -0.88 -20.73
C LYS A 198 53.92 -1.30 -20.60
N THR A 199 54.58 -0.66 -19.65
CA THR A 199 55.60 -1.17 -18.71
C THR A 199 56.42 -2.39 -19.15
N ARG A 200 57.73 -2.17 -19.37
CA ARG A 200 58.78 -3.16 -19.10
C ARG A 200 59.99 -2.47 -18.46
N VAL A 201 60.26 -2.86 -17.21
CA VAL A 201 61.59 -3.14 -16.60
C VAL A 201 62.65 -2.03 -16.68
N ASN A 202 62.84 -1.24 -15.61
CA ASN A 202 63.82 -1.49 -14.53
C ASN A 202 63.74 -0.34 -13.50
#